data_AF-A0A259J9K2-F1
#
_entry.id   AF-A0A259J9K2-F1
#
_cell.length_a   1.000
_cell.length_b   1.000
_cell.length_c   1.000
_cell.angle_alpha   90.00
_cell.angle_beta   90.00
_cell.angle_gamma   90.00
#
_symmetry.space_group_name_H-M   'P 1'
#
loop_
_entity.id
_entity.type
_entity.pdbx_description
1 polymer ?
#
loop_
_entity_poly.entity_id
_entity_poly.type
_entity_poly.pdbx_seq_one_letter_code
_entity_poly.pdbx_strand_id
1 'polypeptide(L)' 'MGAALLAVLGGGWAAFEYWTTWRFQVSTDNAYVGADIAVLAPKVSGYVAAVPLTANAHVRAGDVLVQLDDS' A
#
# COMPACT_ATOMS: atom_id res chain seq x y z
N MET A 1 -36.91 21.25 -43.26
CA MET A 1 -37.28 19.92 -42.72
C MET A 1 -36.05 19.09 -42.33
N GLY A 2 -35.01 18.97 -43.18
CA GLY A 2 -33.80 18.21 -42.86
C GLY A 2 -33.08 18.62 -41.56
N ALA A 3 -32.92 19.93 -41.31
CA ALA A 3 -32.29 20.42 -40.07
C ALA A 3 -33.06 20.02 -38.79
N ALA A 4 -34.40 20.02 -38.86
CA ALA A 4 -35.24 19.60 -37.74
C ALA A 4 -35.11 18.09 -37.48
N LEU A 5 -35.02 17.28 -38.54
CA LEU A 5 -34.79 15.84 -38.46
C LEU A 5 -33.43 15.52 -37.83
N LEU A 6 -32.38 16.22 -38.25
CA LEU A 6 -31.04 16.07 -37.68
C LEU A 6 -31.01 16.48 -36.20
N ALA A 7 -31.72 17.54 -35.83
CA ALA A 7 -31.80 17.98 -34.43
C ALA A 7 -32.51 16.93 -33.54
N VAL A 8 -33.60 16.33 -34.02
CA VAL A 8 -34.31 15.27 -33.28
C VAL A 8 -33.45 14.03 -33.12
N LEU A 9 -32.78 13.59 -34.19
CA LEU A 9 -31.91 12.41 -34.15
C LEU A 9 -30.70 12.62 -33.24
N GLY A 10 -30.04 13.79 -33.37
CA GLY A 10 -28.90 14.16 -32.51
C GLY A 10 -29.30 14.27 -31.04
N GLY A 11 -30.44 14.91 -30.75
CA GLY A 11 -30.97 15.02 -29.39
C GLY A 11 -31.33 13.68 -28.77
N GLY A 12 -31.96 12.78 -29.55
CA GLY A 12 -32.30 11.42 -29.11
C GLY A 12 -31.06 10.59 -28.79
N TRP A 13 -30.04 10.64 -29.65
CA TRP A 13 -28.77 9.95 -29.41
C TRP A 13 -28.05 10.47 -28.16
N ALA A 14 -27.93 11.80 -28.02
CA ALA A 14 -27.30 12.40 -26.85
C ALA A 14 -28.05 12.08 -25.54
N ALA A 15 -29.39 12.05 -25.57
CA ALA A 15 -30.20 11.66 -24.41
C ALA A 15 -29.98 10.19 -24.02
N PHE A 16 -29.88 9.30 -25.00
CA PHE A 16 -29.59 7.88 -24.76
C PHE A 16 -28.20 7.68 -24.16
N GLU A 17 -27.17 8.31 -24.72
CA GLU A 17 -25.79 8.26 -24.20
C GLU A 17 -25.69 8.84 -22.78
N TYR A 18 -26.39 9.93 -22.50
CA TYR A 18 -26.43 10.50 -21.15
C TYR A 18 -27.05 9.53 -20.14
N TRP A 19 -28.18 8.91 -20.47
CA TRP A 19 -28.90 8.01 -19.56
C TRP A 19 -28.13 6.72 -19.26
N THR A 20 -27.41 6.21 -20.26
CA THR A 20 -26.74 4.90 -20.22
C THR A 20 -25.26 4.98 -19.85
N THR A 21 -24.57 6.06 -20.20
CA THR A 21 -23.11 6.13 -20.13
C THR A 21 -22.60 7.37 -19.38
N TRP A 22 -22.82 8.58 -19.92
CA TRP A 22 -22.07 9.77 -19.47
C TRP A 22 -22.33 10.15 -18.02
N ARG A 23 -23.56 9.97 -17.52
CA ARG A 23 -23.92 10.35 -16.13
C ARG A 23 -23.23 9.52 -15.04
N PHE A 24 -22.50 8.47 -15.42
CA PHE A 24 -21.80 7.57 -14.50
C PHE A 24 -20.28 7.72 -14.56
N GLN A 25 -19.76 8.58 -15.43
CA GLN A 25 -18.34 8.83 -15.54
C GLN A 25 -17.91 9.77 -14.41
N VAL A 26 -17.17 9.24 -13.44
CA VAL A 26 -16.57 10.03 -12.36
C VAL A 26 -15.13 10.36 -12.76
N SER A 27 -14.84 11.64 -12.97
CA SER A 27 -13.48 12.16 -13.14
C SER A 27 -13.03 12.86 -11.88
N THR A 28 -11.73 12.79 -11.60
CA THR A 28 -11.10 13.53 -10.51
C THR A 28 -9.80 14.10 -11.03
N ASP A 29 -9.62 15.41 -10.87
CA ASP A 29 -8.44 16.10 -11.39
C ASP A 29 -7.21 15.89 -10.50
N ASN A 30 -7.40 15.53 -9.22
CA ASN A 30 -6.34 15.42 -8.20
C ASN A 30 -6.68 14.40 -7.11
N ALA A 31 -6.89 13.13 -7.45
CA ALA A 31 -7.02 12.08 -6.43
C ALA A 31 -5.66 11.77 -5.80
N TYR A 32 -5.45 12.26 -4.58
CA TYR A 32 -4.35 11.81 -3.72
C TYR A 32 -4.86 10.69 -2.80
N VAL A 33 -4.20 9.53 -2.86
CA VAL A 33 -4.40 8.45 -1.89
C VAL A 33 -3.38 8.63 -0.77
N GLY A 34 -3.84 8.94 0.44
CA GLY A 34 -3.03 8.88 1.65
C GLY A 34 -3.01 7.44 2.17
N ALA A 35 -1.83 6.89 2.40
CA ALA A 35 -1.66 5.58 3.02
C ALA A 35 -0.72 5.71 4.21
N ASP A 36 -1.18 5.27 5.38
CA ASP A 36 -0.34 5.15 6.57
C ASP A 36 0.39 3.81 6.51
N ILE A 37 1.71 3.85 6.31
CA ILE A 37 2.57 2.65 6.27
C ILE A 37 3.28 2.53 7.61
N ALA A 38 2.97 1.46 8.35
CA ALA A 38 3.72 1.06 9.54
C ALA A 38 4.62 -0.13 9.20
N VAL A 39 5.93 0.02 9.40
CA VAL A 39 6.87 -1.09 9.28
C VAL A 39 6.77 -1.95 10.54
N LEU A 40 6.10 -3.09 10.44
CA LEU A 40 6.11 -4.12 11.47
C LEU A 40 7.38 -4.96 11.32
N ALA A 41 8.43 -4.62 12.07
CA ALA A 41 9.55 -5.52 12.25
C ALA A 41 9.14 -6.63 13.24
N PRO A 42 9.18 -7.92 12.87
CA PRO A 42 9.04 -8.98 13.85
C PRO A 42 10.22 -8.86 14.82
N LYS A 43 9.93 -8.61 16.09
CA LYS A 43 10.93 -8.61 17.16
C LYS A 43 11.36 -10.06 17.40
N VAL A 44 12.26 -10.58 16.56
CA VAL A 44 12.92 -11.89 16.75
C VAL A 44 14.33 -11.66 17.26
N SER A 45 14.44 -10.95 18.38
CA SER A 45 15.67 -10.94 19.16
C SER A 45 15.24 -11.15 20.60
N GLY A 46 15.40 -12.39 21.08
CA GLY A 46 15.39 -12.67 22.51
C GLY A 46 16.32 -11.67 23.21
N TYR A 47 15.96 -11.24 24.40
CA TYR A 47 16.78 -10.28 25.13
C TYR A 47 18.15 -10.90 25.43
N VAL A 48 19.24 -10.13 25.35
CA VAL A 48 20.55 -10.62 25.78
C VAL A 48 20.53 -10.78 27.29
N ALA A 49 20.59 -12.03 27.76
CA ALA A 49 20.66 -12.36 29.18
C ALA A 49 22.09 -12.17 29.73
N ALA A 50 23.11 -12.54 28.96
CA ALA A 50 24.50 -12.42 29.38
C ALA A 50 25.50 -12.37 28.22
N VAL A 51 26.66 -11.73 28.48
CA VAL A 51 27.86 -11.76 27.63
C VAL A 51 29.03 -12.21 28.50
N PRO A 52 29.32 -13.52 28.58
CA PRO A 52 30.28 -14.08 29.54
C PRO A 52 31.74 -13.92 29.06
N LEU A 53 32.08 -12.78 28.48
CA LEU A 53 33.37 -12.52 27.86
C LEU A 53 33.91 -11.15 28.26
N THR A 54 35.23 -11.04 28.31
CA THR A 54 35.92 -9.76 28.43
C THR A 54 36.31 -9.22 27.06
N ALA A 55 36.54 -7.91 26.97
CA ALA A 55 36.94 -7.28 25.72
C ALA A 55 38.26 -7.88 25.19
N ASN A 56 38.31 -8.18 23.89
CA ASN A 56 39.45 -8.82 23.19
C ASN A 56 39.81 -10.22 23.70
N ALA A 57 38.87 -10.94 24.32
CA ALA A 57 39.07 -12.34 24.65
C ALA A 57 39.36 -13.17 23.39
N HIS A 58 40.34 -14.06 23.47
CA HIS A 58 40.64 -15.02 22.41
C HIS A 58 39.60 -16.16 22.46
N VAL A 59 38.90 -16.39 21.35
CA VAL A 59 37.80 -17.37 21.27
C VAL A 59 38.17 -18.57 20.40
N ARG A 60 37.56 -19.72 20.69
CA ARG A 60 37.65 -20.96 19.92
C ARG A 60 36.27 -21.36 19.42
N ALA A 61 36.23 -22.25 18.43
CA ALA A 61 34.98 -22.81 17.94
C ALA A 61 34.24 -23.54 19.08
N GLY A 62 32.99 -23.17 19.32
CA GLY A 62 32.15 -23.70 20.39
C GLY A 62 32.01 -22.79 21.62
N ASP A 63 32.76 -21.69 21.71
CA ASP A 63 32.63 -20.76 22.82
C ASP A 63 31.31 -19.97 22.76
N VAL A 64 30.63 -19.87 23.90
CA VAL A 64 29.39 -19.09 24.03
C VAL A 64 29.75 -17.62 24.11
N LEU A 65 29.31 -16.84 23.10
CA LEU A 65 29.58 -15.40 23.06
C LEU A 65 28.46 -14.55 23.66
N VAL A 66 27.22 -15.01 23.48
CA VAL A 66 26.01 -14.31 23.91
C VAL A 66 25.00 -15.36 24.35
N GLN A 67 24.38 -15.13 25.50
CA GLN A 67 23.24 -15.90 25.98
C GLN A 67 21.97 -15.06 25.80
N LEU A 68 20.94 -15.67 25.19
CA LEU A 68 19.62 -15.06 25.05
C LEU A 68 18.73 -15.49 26.22
N ASP A 69 17.77 -14.64 26.57
CA ASP A 69 16.74 -14.91 27.57
C ASP A 69 15.67 -15.83 26.98
N ASP A 70 15.33 -16.89 27.72
CA ASP A 70 14.42 -17.96 27.30
C ASP A 70 12.96 -17.74 27.79
N SER A 71 12.64 -16.52 28.25
CA SER A 71 11.32 -16.11 28.74
C SER A 71 10.22 -16.11 27.68
#